data_AF-A0A2D7ZRZ2-F1
#
_entry.id   AF-A0A2D7ZRZ2-F1
#
_cell.length_a   1.000
_cell.length_b   1.000
_cell.length_c   1.000
_cell.angle_alpha   90.00
_cell.angle_beta   90.00
_cell.angle_gamma   90.00
#
_symmetry.space_group_name_H-M   'P 1'
#
loop_
_entity.id
_entity.type
_entity.pdbx_description
1 polymer ?
#
loop_
_entity_poly.entity_id
_entity_poly.type
_entity_poly.pdbx_seq_one_letter_code
_entity_poly.pdbx_strand_id
1 'polypeptide(L)'
;MVEILCPHCDEEIELDDDASGEFACPYCEGEFEWNVEPKPKRSKRKGTSSSASKQKVSVPSFSASGLKVTREAVHVAMLAFLVLSLTGPLMYVVETEDGE
;
A
#
# COMPACT_ATOMS: atom_id res chain seq x y z
N MET A 1 1.94 26.48 -4.67
CA MET A 1 2.04 25.02 -4.70
C MET A 1 3.33 24.60 -4.02
N VAL A 2 3.27 23.65 -3.09
CA VAL A 2 4.42 23.02 -2.43
C VAL A 2 4.44 21.53 -2.80
N GLU A 3 5.63 21.04 -3.09
CA GLU A 3 5.90 19.62 -3.33
C GLU A 3 6.19 18.95 -1.99
N ILE A 4 5.33 18.00 -1.59
CA ILE A 4 5.49 17.25 -0.35
C ILE A 4 5.58 15.77 -0.66
N LEU A 5 6.20 15.01 0.24
CA LEU A 5 6.18 13.55 0.17
C LEU A 5 4.97 13.00 0.91
N CYS A 6 4.20 12.15 0.24
CA CYS A 6 3.09 11.46 0.88
C CYS A 6 3.60 10.54 1.99
N PRO A 7 3.09 10.64 3.24
CA PRO A 7 3.53 9.80 4.36
C PRO A 7 3.14 8.32 4.24
N HIS A 8 2.33 7.95 3.26
CA HIS A 8 1.88 6.57 3.03
C HIS A 8 2.66 5.85 1.94
N CYS A 9 3.13 6.58 0.93
CA CYS A 9 3.68 5.98 -0.27
C CYS A 9 5.00 6.61 -0.74
N ASP A 10 5.51 7.60 0.01
CA ASP A 10 6.76 8.34 -0.22
C ASP A 10 6.86 8.96 -1.63
N GLU A 11 5.71 9.18 -2.26
CA GLU A 11 5.61 9.76 -3.60
C GLU A 11 5.41 11.27 -3.49
N GLU A 12 6.03 12.01 -4.40
CA GLU A 12 5.95 13.47 -4.48
C GLU A 12 4.56 13.88 -4.96
N ILE A 13 3.90 14.74 -4.19
CA ILE A 13 2.56 15.25 -4.49
C ILE A 13 2.56 16.78 -4.41
N GLU A 14 1.85 17.39 -5.34
CA GLU A 14 1.65 18.84 -5.39
C GLU A 14 0.41 19.20 -4.56
N LEU A 15 0.61 20.01 -3.52
CA LEU A 15 -0.47 20.60 -2.72
C LEU A 15 -0.39 22.12 -2.73
N ASP A 16 -1.50 22.78 -2.42
CA ASP A 16 -1.51 24.23 -2.23
C ASP A 16 -0.81 24.58 -0.91
N ASP A 17 -0.02 25.66 -0.88
CA ASP A 17 0.72 26.06 0.34
C ASP A 17 -0.23 26.43 1.49
N ASP A 18 -1.41 26.95 1.14
CA ASP A 18 -2.47 27.33 2.08
C ASP A 18 -3.45 26.18 2.38
N ALA A 19 -3.23 25.00 1.79
CA ALA A 19 -4.03 23.83 2.04
C ALA A 19 -3.81 23.33 3.48
N SER A 20 -4.88 23.08 4.24
CA SER A 20 -4.80 22.54 5.59
C SER A 20 -5.99 21.61 5.86
N GLY A 21 -5.76 20.54 6.63
CA GLY A 21 -6.78 19.52 6.91
C GLY A 21 -6.43 18.14 6.35
N GLU A 22 -7.48 17.40 5.95
CA GLU A 22 -7.42 16.01 5.51
C GLU A 22 -7.28 15.96 3.98
N PHE A 23 -6.20 15.40 3.47
CA PHE A 23 -5.96 15.25 2.04
C PHE A 23 -5.79 13.79 1.67
N ALA A 24 -6.20 13.44 0.45
CA ALA A 24 -6.00 12.12 -0.11
C ALA A 24 -4.85 12.16 -1.12
N CYS A 25 -3.94 11.20 -1.03
CA CYS A 25 -2.89 11.02 -2.02
C CYS A 25 -3.47 10.47 -3.34
N PRO A 26 -3.18 11.05 -4.50
CA PRO A 26 -3.69 10.56 -5.79
C PRO A 26 -3.07 9.22 -6.23
N TYR A 27 -1.94 8.81 -5.65
CA TYR A 27 -1.22 7.59 -6.04
C TYR A 27 -1.62 6.36 -5.22
N CYS A 28 -1.94 6.54 -3.94
CA CYS A 28 -2.26 5.44 -3.02
C CYS A 28 -3.63 5.58 -2.36
N GLU A 29 -4.37 6.65 -2.66
CA GLU A 29 -5.69 6.98 -2.10
C GLU A 29 -5.68 7.07 -0.56
N GLY A 30 -4.50 7.19 0.04
CA GLY A 30 -4.30 7.28 1.49
C GLY A 30 -4.59 8.69 2.01
N GLU A 31 -5.37 8.75 3.09
CA GLU A 31 -5.78 9.98 3.77
C GLU A 31 -4.70 10.43 4.76
N PHE A 32 -4.28 11.69 4.73
CA PHE A 32 -3.30 12.23 5.67
C PHE A 32 -3.63 13.66 6.09
N GLU A 33 -3.13 14.05 7.26
CA GLU A 33 -3.32 15.38 7.83
C GLU A 33 -2.16 16.29 7.42
N TRP A 34 -2.48 17.44 6.80
CA TRP A 34 -1.51 18.42 6.34
C TRP A 34 -1.74 19.78 7.01
N ASN A 35 -0.65 20.42 7.44
CA ASN A 35 -0.61 21.77 8.02
C ASN A 35 -1.65 22.04 9.13
N VAL A 36 -2.00 21.03 9.93
CA VAL A 36 -2.88 21.21 11.09
C VAL A 36 -2.08 21.35 12.38
N GLU A 37 -2.61 22.16 13.31
CA GLU A 37 -2.03 22.26 14.64
C GLU A 37 -2.25 20.97 15.44
N PRO A 38 -1.21 20.41 16.09
CA PRO A 38 -1.35 19.21 16.90
C PRO A 38 -2.26 19.49 18.09
N LYS A 39 -3.50 19.00 18.05
CA LYS A 39 -4.42 19.08 19.20
C LYS A 39 -3.81 18.31 20.38
N PRO A 40 -3.81 18.87 21.60
CA PRO A 40 -3.30 18.16 22.76
C PRO A 40 -4.10 16.87 22.96
N LYS A 41 -3.42 15.74 22.78
CA LYS A 41 -4.01 14.40 22.89
C LYS A 41 -4.46 14.19 24.33
N ARG A 42 -5.74 14.48 24.63
CA ARG A 42 -6.36 14.07 25.90
C ARG A 42 -6.38 12.55 25.90
N SER A 43 -5.46 11.96 26.64
CA SER A 43 -5.33 10.52 26.83
C SER A 43 -6.67 9.94 27.27
N LYS A 44 -7.40 9.34 26.34
CA LYS A 44 -8.56 8.52 26.65
C LYS A 44 -8.00 7.25 27.30
N ARG A 45 -7.84 7.28 28.62
CA ARG A 45 -7.64 6.08 29.45
C ARG A 45 -8.83 5.16 29.17
N LYS A 46 -8.68 4.19 28.28
CA LYS A 46 -9.63 3.07 28.19
C LYS A 46 -9.17 2.05 29.21
N GLY A 47 -9.73 2.17 30.41
CA GLY A 47 -9.44 1.33 31.56
C GLY A 47 -9.70 -0.15 31.25
N THR A 48 -8.81 -0.98 31.76
CA THR A 48 -9.05 -2.39 32.01
C THR A 48 -10.23 -2.52 32.96
N SER A 49 -11.32 -3.14 32.55
CA SER A 49 -12.29 -3.73 33.46
C SER A 49 -12.70 -5.08 32.90
N SER A 50 -12.21 -6.12 33.58
CA SER A 50 -12.71 -7.48 33.49
C SER A 50 -14.16 -7.51 33.98
N SER A 51 -15.06 -8.18 33.23
CA SER A 51 -16.19 -8.95 33.77
C SER A 51 -16.91 -9.71 32.65
N ALA A 52 -17.25 -10.96 32.98
CA ALA A 52 -17.82 -12.00 32.14
C ALA A 52 -19.05 -11.61 31.30
N SER A 53 -19.15 -12.19 30.09
CA SER A 53 -20.41 -12.72 29.55
C SER A 53 -20.13 -13.73 28.43
N LYS A 54 -20.63 -14.96 28.64
CA LYS A 54 -20.63 -16.06 27.68
C LYS A 54 -21.47 -15.68 26.45
N GLN A 55 -20.92 -15.77 25.24
CA GLN A 55 -21.65 -16.32 24.11
C GLN A 55 -20.68 -16.82 23.05
N LYS A 56 -20.80 -18.13 22.84
CA LYS A 56 -20.03 -18.97 21.96
C LYS A 56 -20.71 -18.91 20.60
N VAL A 57 -20.07 -18.27 19.64
CA VAL A 57 -20.44 -18.36 18.23
C VAL A 57 -19.24 -18.99 17.53
N SER A 58 -19.36 -20.28 17.22
CA SER A 58 -18.42 -21.02 16.41
C SER A 58 -18.62 -20.63 14.95
N VAL A 59 -17.93 -19.58 14.51
CA VAL A 59 -17.67 -19.37 13.08
C VAL A 59 -16.37 -20.11 12.73
N PRO A 60 -16.34 -20.91 11.64
CA PRO A 60 -15.11 -21.51 11.20
C PRO A 60 -14.13 -20.39 10.87
N SER A 61 -13.07 -20.31 11.65
CA SER A 61 -11.90 -19.49 11.35
C SER A 61 -11.29 -20.05 10.07
N PHE A 62 -11.73 -19.53 8.92
CA PHE A 62 -10.95 -19.61 7.71
C PHE A 62 -9.67 -18.83 7.99
N SER A 63 -8.67 -19.57 8.46
CA SER A 63 -7.28 -19.16 8.52
C SER A 63 -6.80 -18.95 7.09
N ALA A 64 -7.30 -17.89 6.46
CA ALA A 64 -6.67 -17.30 5.29
C ALA A 64 -5.41 -16.63 5.84
N SER A 65 -4.31 -17.37 5.81
CA SER A 65 -2.97 -16.82 5.95
C SER A 65 -2.80 -15.78 4.85
N GLY A 66 -3.24 -14.55 5.10
CA GLY A 66 -3.09 -13.43 4.19
C GLY A 66 -1.60 -13.23 3.99
N LEU A 67 -1.11 -13.66 2.82
CA LEU A 67 0.23 -13.38 2.37
C LEU A 67 0.31 -11.86 2.29
N LYS A 68 0.99 -11.24 3.26
CA LYS A 68 1.25 -9.81 3.29
C LYS A 68 2.22 -9.54 2.14
N VAL A 69 1.69 -9.38 0.94
CA VAL A 69 2.46 -8.96 -0.22
C VAL A 69 2.83 -7.50 0.05
N THR A 70 4.08 -7.26 0.40
CA THR A 70 4.58 -5.90 0.58
C THR A 70 4.60 -5.23 -0.79
N ARG A 71 4.31 -3.92 -0.84
CA ARG A 71 4.34 -3.10 -2.06
C ARG A 71 5.64 -3.33 -2.86
N GLU A 72 6.74 -3.46 -2.13
CA GLU A 72 8.07 -3.81 -2.64
C GLU A 72 8.10 -5.16 -3.39
N ALA A 73 7.45 -6.20 -2.84
CA ALA A 73 7.42 -7.52 -3.47
C ALA A 73 6.65 -7.52 -4.79
N VAL A 74 5.58 -6.71 -4.89
CA VAL A 74 4.82 -6.54 -6.14
C VAL A 74 5.66 -5.80 -7.18
N HIS A 75 6.35 -4.74 -6.76
CA HIS A 75 7.22 -3.97 -7.63
C HIS A 75 8.37 -4.81 -8.20
N VAL A 76 9.04 -5.60 -7.35
CA VAL A 76 10.12 -6.52 -7.78
C VAL A 76 9.59 -7.59 -8.75
N ALA A 77 8.41 -8.15 -8.51
CA ALA A 77 7.81 -9.14 -9.40
C ALA A 77 7.46 -8.55 -10.77
N MET A 78 6.91 -7.32 -10.81
CA MET A 78 6.62 -6.60 -12.04
C MET A 78 7.88 -6.34 -12.87
N LEU A 79 8.96 -5.86 -12.24
CA LEU A 79 10.24 -5.61 -12.90
C LEU A 79 10.84 -6.91 -13.47
N ALA A 80 10.78 -8.02 -12.73
CA ALA A 80 11.27 -9.31 -13.20
C ALA A 80 10.50 -9.80 -14.44
N PHE A 81 9.18 -9.67 -14.45
CA PHE A 81 8.34 -10.03 -15.61
C PHE A 81 8.64 -9.19 -16.84
N LEU A 82 8.85 -7.88 -16.66
CA LEU A 82 9.18 -6.95 -17.72
C LEU A 82 10.54 -7.32 -18.36
N VAL A 83 11.55 -7.61 -17.54
CA VAL A 83 12.88 -8.06 -18.01
C VAL A 83 12.78 -9.39 -18.78
N LEU A 84 12.04 -10.37 -18.27
CA LEU A 84 11.81 -11.66 -18.93
C LEU A 84 11.10 -11.49 -20.29
N SER A 85 10.15 -10.56 -20.37
CA SER A 85 9.39 -10.28 -21.59
C SER A 85 10.19 -9.51 -22.65
N LEU A 86 11.18 -8.70 -22.23
CA LEU A 86 12.08 -7.98 -23.16
C LEU A 86 13.25 -8.82 -23.64
N THR A 87 13.71 -9.79 -22.83
CA THR A 87 14.82 -10.69 -23.17
C THR A 87 14.37 -11.99 -23.84
N GLY A 88 13.15 -12.47 -23.54
CA GLY A 88 12.58 -13.69 -24.09
C GLY A 88 12.41 -13.70 -25.62
N PRO A 89 11.87 -12.64 -26.26
CA PRO A 89 11.66 -12.62 -27.71
C PRO A 89 12.95 -12.72 -28.51
N LEU A 90 14.08 -12.27 -27.96
CA LEU A 90 15.39 -12.36 -28.64
C LEU A 90 15.93 -13.80 -28.71
N MET A 91 15.49 -14.67 -27.79
CA MET A 91 15.85 -16.10 -27.80
C MET A 91 14.84 -16.97 -28.60
N TYR A 92 13.63 -16.48 -28.87
CA TYR A 92 12.62 -17.24 -29.64
C TYR A 92 12.64 -16.94 -31.15
N VAL A 93 13.10 -15.75 -31.57
CA VAL A 93 13.14 -15.36 -32.99
C VAL A 93 14.30 -16.03 -33.76
N VAL A 94 15.27 -16.64 -33.09
CA VAL A 94 16.43 -17.27 -33.75
C VAL A 94 16.14 -18.68 -34.31
N GLU A 95 15.03 -19.35 -33.95
CA GLU A 95 14.72 -20.74 -34.39
C GLU A 95 13.55 -20.87 -35.39
N THR A 96 13.34 -19.91 -36.29
CA THR A 96 12.40 -20.10 -37.42
C THR A 96 12.97 -19.65 -38.76
N GLU A 97 14.21 -20.04 -39.08
CA GLU A 97 14.74 -20.06 -40.45
C GLU A 97 15.42 -21.40 -40.73
N ASP A 98 14.65 -22.49 -40.68
CA ASP A 98 15.04 -23.75 -41.32
C ASP A 98 13.78 -24.43 -41.84
N GLY A 99 13.54 -24.31 -43.15
CA GLY A 99 12.47 -25.03 -43.81
C GLY A 99 12.04 -24.52 -45.17
N GLU A 100 12.96 -24.48 -46.15
CA GLU A 100 12.81 -25.15 -47.46
C GLU A 100 14.14 -25.20 -48.24
#